data_AF-A0A845G754-F1
#
_entry.id   AF-A0A845G754-F1
#
_cell.length_a   1.000
_cell.length_b   1.000
_cell.length_c   1.000
_cell.angle_alpha   90.00
_cell.angle_beta   90.00
_cell.angle_gamma   90.00
#
_symmetry.space_group_name_H-M   'P 1'
#
loop_
_entity.id
_entity.type
_entity.pdbx_description
1 polymer ?
#
loop_
_entity_poly.entity_id
_entity_poly.type
_entity_poly.pdbx_seq_one_letter_code
_entity_poly.pdbx_strand_id
1 'polypeptide(L)'
;MTSIPRRRLLRFTLVFALLCALAGCGATRALFGPSMASPNWKSLTLRAADDANSNSAVAVDVVLVKDPAVLESLLAMPAAKWFATRAELQRTFPEALTVYPYELVPAQTIKLNDKKWSDQKAWAALVFAGYSNAGEHRERLLLNASGYVVQLNAQGFSAKEPKAGAAQ
;
A
#
# COMPACT_ATOMS: atom_id res chain seq x y z
N MET A 1 -10.12 -46.88 43.80
CA MET A 1 -9.69 -45.53 43.36
C MET A 1 -8.21 -45.58 42.98
N THR A 2 -7.91 -45.75 41.69
CA THR A 2 -6.53 -45.88 41.18
C THR A 2 -5.89 -44.50 41.00
N SER A 3 -4.84 -44.20 41.78
CA SER A 3 -4.12 -42.93 41.69
C SER A 3 -3.25 -42.90 40.43
N ILE A 4 -3.47 -41.88 39.59
CA ILE A 4 -2.67 -41.66 38.39
C ILE A 4 -1.27 -41.19 38.84
N PRO A 5 -0.17 -41.84 38.42
CA PRO A 5 1.16 -41.48 38.90
C PRO A 5 1.55 -40.08 38.40
N ARG A 6 1.98 -39.21 39.33
CA ARG A 6 2.39 -37.80 39.09
C ARG A 6 3.30 -37.61 37.87
N ARG A 7 4.17 -38.59 37.55
CA ARG A 7 5.05 -38.56 36.37
C ARG A 7 4.33 -38.70 35.03
N ARG A 8 3.20 -39.41 34.97
CA ARG A 8 2.35 -39.47 33.76
C ARG A 8 1.56 -38.17 33.58
N LEU A 9 1.07 -37.58 34.68
CA LEU A 9 0.39 -36.29 34.66
C LEU A 9 1.32 -35.17 34.15
N LEU A 10 2.56 -35.12 34.64
CA LEU A 10 3.57 -34.12 34.24
C LEU A 10 3.98 -34.22 32.76
N ARG A 11 4.03 -35.44 32.21
CA ARG A 11 4.32 -35.67 30.78
C ARG A 11 3.16 -35.23 29.90
N PHE A 12 1.91 -35.45 30.33
CA PHE A 12 0.74 -34.97 29.61
C PHE A 12 0.63 -33.44 29.59
N THR A 13 0.97 -32.75 30.69
CA THR A 13 0.99 -31.27 30.72
C THR A 13 2.08 -30.68 29.83
N LEU A 14 3.27 -31.30 29.77
CA LEU A 14 4.35 -30.87 28.87
C LEU A 14 4.00 -31.02 27.38
N VAL A 15 3.33 -32.12 27.01
CA VAL A 15 2.89 -32.35 25.62
C VAL A 15 1.77 -31.38 25.21
N PHE A 16 0.82 -31.09 26.10
CA PHE A 16 -0.26 -30.14 25.84
C PHE A 16 0.25 -28.70 25.72
N ALA A 17 1.19 -28.28 26.56
CA ALA A 17 1.83 -26.97 26.47
C ALA A 17 2.64 -26.80 25.17
N LEU A 18 3.32 -27.86 24.72
CA LEU A 18 4.04 -27.87 23.44
C LEU A 18 3.10 -27.78 22.23
N LEU A 19 1.94 -28.45 22.28
CA LEU A 19 0.91 -28.38 21.22
C LEU A 19 0.27 -26.98 21.12
N CYS A 20 0.04 -26.30 22.25
CA CYS A 20 -0.47 -24.92 22.25
C CYS A 20 0.53 -23.90 21.69
N ALA A 21 1.84 -24.16 21.81
CA ALA A 21 2.88 -23.26 21.28
C ALA A 21 2.95 -23.28 19.74
N LEU A 22 2.52 -24.35 19.07
CA LEU A 22 2.53 -24.44 17.59
C LEU A 22 1.33 -23.75 16.92
N ALA A 23 0.25 -23.44 17.65
CA ALA A 23 -0.95 -22.80 17.10
C ALA A 23 -0.89 -21.25 17.06
N GLY A 24 0.22 -20.64 17.51
CA GLY A 24 0.29 -19.22 17.86
C GLY A 24 0.31 -18.21 16.71
N CYS A 25 0.83 -18.55 15.53
CA CYS A 25 1.07 -17.54 14.49
C CYS A 25 -0.13 -17.26 13.55
N GLY A 26 -1.09 -18.19 13.44
CA GLY A 26 -2.27 -18.02 12.59
C GLY A 26 -3.45 -17.34 13.31
N ALA A 27 -3.74 -17.77 14.54
CA ALA A 27 -4.88 -17.28 15.32
C ALA A 27 -4.74 -15.81 15.74
N THR A 28 -3.51 -15.33 15.95
CA THR A 28 -3.23 -13.92 16.32
C THR A 28 -3.48 -12.95 15.18
N ARG A 29 -3.20 -13.34 13.92
CA ARG A 29 -3.55 -12.55 12.72
C ARG A 29 -5.06 -12.47 12.48
N ALA A 30 -5.82 -13.49 12.84
CA ALA A 30 -7.28 -13.47 12.68
C ALA A 30 -7.98 -12.53 13.69
N LEU A 31 -7.41 -12.38 14.89
CA LEU A 31 -7.96 -11.54 15.95
C LEU A 31 -7.43 -10.10 15.97
N PHE A 32 -6.20 -9.89 15.47
CA PHE A 32 -5.52 -8.57 15.47
C PHE A 32 -4.91 -8.21 14.12
N GLY A 33 -5.43 -8.80 13.04
CA GLY A 33 -4.97 -8.52 11.68
C GLY A 33 -5.25 -7.07 11.27
N PRO A 34 -4.56 -6.57 10.24
CA PRO A 34 -4.91 -5.29 9.67
C PRO A 34 -6.39 -5.27 9.28
N SER A 35 -7.00 -4.10 9.31
CA SER A 35 -8.35 -3.88 8.80
C SER A 35 -8.31 -2.79 7.75
N MET A 36 -9.31 -2.76 6.88
CA MET A 36 -9.42 -1.68 5.91
C MET A 36 -9.65 -0.34 6.62
N ALA A 37 -8.97 0.70 6.16
CA ALA A 37 -9.14 2.06 6.64
C ALA A 37 -9.25 3.02 5.46
N SER A 38 -9.85 4.19 5.70
CA SER A 38 -9.75 5.31 4.76
C SER A 38 -8.41 6.02 4.95
N PRO A 39 -7.77 6.53 3.88
CA PRO A 39 -6.59 7.36 4.03
C PRO A 39 -6.89 8.62 4.85
N ASN A 40 -6.08 8.90 5.88
CA ASN A 40 -6.17 10.10 6.71
C ASN A 40 -5.44 11.31 6.09
N TRP A 41 -5.11 11.24 4.80
CA TRP A 41 -4.38 12.28 4.11
C TRP A 41 -5.24 13.53 3.95
N LYS A 42 -4.78 14.63 4.54
CA LYS A 42 -5.34 15.98 4.34
C LYS A 42 -4.91 16.58 3.01
N SER A 43 -3.73 16.19 2.53
CA SER A 43 -3.24 16.57 1.21
C SER A 43 -2.37 15.49 0.59
N LEU A 44 -2.48 15.36 -0.73
CA LEU A 44 -1.53 14.63 -1.56
C LEU A 44 -1.06 15.57 -2.67
N THR A 45 0.21 15.93 -2.67
CA THR A 45 0.78 16.80 -3.71
C THR A 45 1.58 15.96 -4.68
N LEU A 46 1.24 16.01 -5.96
CA LEU A 46 2.05 15.46 -7.04
C LEU A 46 2.87 16.61 -7.63
N ARG A 47 4.19 16.48 -7.67
CA ARG A 47 5.09 17.53 -8.16
C ARG A 47 6.11 16.95 -9.12
N ALA A 48 6.20 17.50 -10.32
CA ALA A 48 7.22 17.19 -11.29
C ALA A 48 8.38 18.19 -11.20
N ALA A 49 9.61 17.68 -11.27
CA ALA A 49 10.80 18.49 -11.55
C ALA A 49 10.76 19.03 -12.98
N ASP A 50 11.60 20.03 -13.26
CA ASP A 50 11.68 20.68 -14.58
C ASP A 50 12.19 19.73 -15.67
N ASP A 51 12.91 18.68 -15.28
CA ASP A 51 13.49 17.66 -16.15
C ASP A 51 12.83 16.27 -15.97
N ALA A 52 11.64 16.23 -15.35
CA ALA A 52 10.96 14.98 -15.02
C ALA A 52 10.82 14.04 -16.23
N ASN A 53 11.07 12.73 -16.00
CA ASN A 53 11.04 11.69 -17.02
C ASN A 53 11.74 12.08 -18.32
N SER A 54 12.97 12.60 -18.20
CA SER A 54 13.76 13.10 -19.33
C SER A 54 13.04 14.17 -20.16
N ASN A 55 12.45 15.16 -19.49
CA ASN A 55 11.66 16.24 -20.08
C ASN A 55 10.37 15.78 -20.78
N SER A 56 9.72 14.75 -20.25
CA SER A 56 8.45 14.23 -20.80
C SER A 56 7.40 14.06 -19.71
N ALA A 57 6.14 13.90 -20.12
CA ALA A 57 5.04 13.70 -19.19
C ALA A 57 5.20 12.39 -18.41
N VAL A 58 4.68 12.36 -17.18
CA VAL A 58 4.67 11.18 -16.31
C VAL A 58 3.25 10.84 -15.94
N ALA A 59 2.78 9.66 -16.36
CA ALA A 59 1.54 9.10 -15.86
C ALA A 59 1.72 8.70 -14.38
N VAL A 60 0.80 9.10 -13.52
CA VAL A 60 0.80 8.75 -12.10
C VAL A 60 -0.56 8.20 -11.72
N ASP A 61 -0.59 6.97 -11.24
CA ASP A 61 -1.80 6.36 -10.70
C ASP A 61 -1.66 6.24 -9.19
N VAL A 62 -2.59 6.88 -8.46
CA VAL A 62 -2.79 6.63 -7.03
C VAL A 62 -3.85 5.54 -6.91
N VAL A 63 -3.52 4.42 -6.28
CA VAL A 63 -4.34 3.21 -6.26
C VAL A 63 -4.70 2.86 -4.83
N LEU A 64 -5.98 2.86 -4.49
CA LEU A 64 -6.49 2.33 -3.24
C LEU A 64 -6.87 0.86 -3.47
N VAL A 65 -6.21 -0.06 -2.78
CA VAL A 65 -6.39 -1.50 -2.97
C VAL A 65 -7.34 -2.05 -1.91
N LYS A 66 -8.44 -2.65 -2.35
CA LYS A 66 -9.55 -3.14 -1.53
C LYS A 66 -9.55 -4.66 -1.34
N ASP A 67 -8.82 -5.38 -2.19
CA ASP A 67 -8.61 -6.83 -2.09
C ASP A 67 -7.15 -7.16 -1.70
N PRO A 68 -6.91 -7.93 -0.62
CA PRO A 68 -5.57 -8.24 -0.16
C PRO A 68 -4.81 -9.20 -1.11
N ALA A 69 -5.48 -10.09 -1.84
CA ALA A 69 -4.82 -10.95 -2.82
C ALA A 69 -4.32 -10.13 -4.01
N VAL A 70 -5.09 -9.14 -4.44
CA VAL A 70 -4.65 -8.18 -5.46
C VAL A 70 -3.48 -7.33 -4.96
N LEU A 71 -3.50 -6.90 -3.68
CA LEU A 71 -2.41 -6.13 -3.09
C LEU A 71 -1.06 -6.84 -3.20
N GLU A 72 -0.99 -8.13 -2.83
CA GLU A 72 0.25 -8.91 -2.91
C GLU A 72 0.78 -8.96 -4.34
N SER A 73 -0.09 -9.14 -5.34
CA SER A 73 0.31 -9.10 -6.75
C SER A 73 0.83 -7.73 -7.17
N LEU A 74 0.20 -6.64 -6.72
CA LEU A 74 0.60 -5.27 -7.09
C LEU A 74 1.91 -4.85 -6.42
N LEU A 75 2.17 -5.32 -5.19
CA LEU A 75 3.41 -5.07 -4.46
C LEU A 75 4.65 -5.69 -5.12
N ALA A 76 4.48 -6.62 -6.05
CA ALA A 76 5.56 -7.21 -6.84
C ALA A 76 5.56 -6.76 -8.31
N MET A 77 4.67 -5.83 -8.69
CA MET A 77 4.43 -5.45 -10.08
C MET A 77 5.13 -4.15 -10.46
N PRO A 78 6.12 -4.14 -11.37
CA PRO A 78 6.73 -2.90 -11.86
C PRO A 78 5.68 -2.00 -12.53
N ALA A 79 5.87 -0.67 -12.45
CA ALA A 79 4.90 0.29 -12.97
C ALA A 79 4.61 0.12 -14.46
N ALA A 80 5.61 -0.21 -15.28
CA ALA A 80 5.40 -0.47 -16.71
C ALA A 80 4.35 -1.57 -16.94
N LYS A 81 4.38 -2.64 -16.14
CA LYS A 81 3.39 -3.72 -16.21
C LYS A 81 2.02 -3.27 -15.69
N TRP A 82 1.99 -2.48 -14.62
CA TRP A 82 0.75 -1.86 -14.12
C TRP A 82 0.06 -1.06 -15.24
N PHE A 83 0.74 -0.11 -15.85
CA PHE A 83 0.14 0.73 -16.91
C PHE A 83 -0.29 -0.07 -18.14
N ALA A 84 0.43 -1.15 -18.48
CA ALA A 84 0.05 -2.05 -19.58
C ALA A 84 -1.18 -2.91 -19.29
N THR A 85 -1.49 -3.19 -18.01
CA THR A 85 -2.52 -4.18 -17.62
C THR A 85 -3.66 -3.61 -16.77
N ARG A 86 -3.56 -2.37 -16.28
CA ARG A 86 -4.53 -1.77 -15.34
C ARG A 86 -5.97 -1.81 -15.84
N ALA A 87 -6.19 -1.59 -17.14
CA ALA A 87 -7.54 -1.57 -17.72
C ALA A 87 -8.19 -2.96 -17.66
N GLU A 88 -7.39 -4.01 -17.90
CA GLU A 88 -7.84 -5.39 -17.74
C GLU A 88 -8.11 -5.71 -16.28
N LEU A 89 -7.18 -5.37 -15.38
CA LEU A 89 -7.34 -5.59 -13.93
C LEU A 89 -8.61 -4.92 -13.38
N GLN A 90 -8.89 -3.68 -13.78
CA GLN A 90 -10.10 -2.96 -13.38
C GLN A 90 -11.38 -3.61 -13.93
N ARG A 91 -11.32 -4.19 -15.14
CA ARG A 91 -12.46 -4.89 -15.75
C ARG A 91 -12.70 -6.24 -15.10
N THR A 92 -11.64 -6.99 -14.81
CA THR A 92 -11.72 -8.31 -14.18
C THR A 92 -12.11 -8.20 -12.70
N PHE A 93 -11.60 -7.20 -11.99
CA PHE A 93 -11.79 -7.01 -10.55
C PHE A 93 -12.27 -5.59 -10.22
N PRO A 94 -13.49 -5.21 -10.65
CA PRO A 94 -13.98 -3.83 -10.55
C PRO A 94 -14.10 -3.31 -9.11
N GLU A 95 -14.26 -4.20 -8.13
CA GLU A 95 -14.37 -3.84 -6.71
C GLU A 95 -13.04 -3.94 -5.95
N ALA A 96 -12.00 -4.51 -6.56
CA ALA A 96 -10.75 -4.80 -5.86
C ALA A 96 -9.84 -3.57 -5.71
N LEU A 97 -10.06 -2.50 -6.47
CA LEU A 97 -9.24 -1.30 -6.44
C LEU A 97 -9.97 -0.06 -6.94
N THR A 98 -9.61 1.10 -6.39
CA THR A 98 -9.98 2.42 -6.93
C THR A 98 -8.72 3.07 -7.48
N VAL A 99 -8.75 3.53 -8.73
CA VAL A 99 -7.61 4.21 -9.38
C VAL A 99 -7.94 5.68 -9.57
N TYR A 100 -7.01 6.54 -9.17
CA TYR A 100 -7.02 7.96 -9.46
C TYR A 100 -5.86 8.26 -10.42
N PRO A 101 -6.13 8.33 -11.73
CA PRO A 101 -5.11 8.58 -12.73
C PRO A 101 -4.83 10.08 -12.86
N TYR A 102 -3.56 10.41 -13.03
CA TYR A 102 -3.06 11.75 -13.29
C TYR A 102 -1.93 11.68 -14.32
N GLU A 103 -1.66 12.82 -14.95
CA GLU A 103 -0.51 12.99 -15.82
C GLU A 103 0.13 14.33 -15.48
N LEU A 104 1.44 14.32 -15.26
CA LEU A 104 2.21 15.52 -14.93
C LEU A 104 3.21 15.82 -16.02
N VAL A 105 3.16 17.03 -16.58
CA VAL A 105 4.25 17.57 -17.40
C VAL A 105 5.36 18.14 -16.52
N PRO A 106 6.59 18.31 -17.04
CA PRO A 106 7.67 18.91 -16.26
C PRO A 106 7.29 20.28 -15.67
N ALA A 107 7.84 20.58 -14.48
CA ALA A 107 7.52 21.74 -13.63
C ALA A 107 6.08 21.81 -13.08
N GLN A 108 5.19 20.87 -13.41
CA GLN A 108 3.80 20.90 -12.93
C GLN A 108 3.68 20.50 -11.45
N THR A 109 2.74 21.13 -10.76
CA THR A 109 2.32 20.71 -9.42
C THR A 109 0.80 20.59 -9.35
N ILE A 110 0.31 19.47 -8.83
CA ILE A 110 -1.11 19.20 -8.56
C ILE A 110 -1.29 18.97 -7.07
N LYS A 111 -2.18 19.73 -6.42
CA LYS A 111 -2.57 19.53 -5.02
C LYS A 111 -3.95 18.88 -4.96
N LEU A 112 -4.00 17.69 -4.36
CA LEU A 112 -5.22 16.92 -4.17
C LEU A 112 -5.65 17.02 -2.70
N ASN A 113 -6.96 17.15 -2.47
CA ASN A 113 -7.55 17.22 -1.13
C ASN A 113 -8.22 15.90 -0.72
N ASP A 114 -8.54 15.82 0.56
CA ASP A 114 -9.06 14.62 1.23
C ASP A 114 -10.39 14.09 0.66
N LYS A 115 -11.23 14.95 0.07
CA LYS A 115 -12.51 14.57 -0.53
C LYS A 115 -12.39 13.48 -1.60
N LYS A 116 -11.21 13.31 -2.20
CA LYS A 116 -10.98 12.28 -3.22
C LYS A 116 -11.05 10.86 -2.65
N TRP A 117 -10.70 10.65 -1.37
CA TRP A 117 -10.49 9.31 -0.79
C TRP A 117 -11.06 9.12 0.62
N SER A 118 -11.61 10.16 1.27
CA SER A 118 -12.11 10.05 2.65
C SER A 118 -13.23 9.03 2.83
N ASP A 119 -14.01 8.76 1.79
CA ASP A 119 -15.09 7.77 1.74
C ASP A 119 -14.63 6.36 1.30
N GLN A 120 -13.39 6.22 0.84
CA GLN A 120 -12.86 4.96 0.32
C GLN A 120 -12.13 4.18 1.41
N LYS A 121 -12.56 2.95 1.67
CA LYS A 121 -11.82 2.00 2.51
C LYS A 121 -10.86 1.17 1.65
N ALA A 122 -9.65 0.94 2.17
CA ALA A 122 -8.62 0.15 1.51
C ALA A 122 -7.72 -0.58 2.51
N TRP A 123 -7.05 -1.64 2.07
CA TRP A 123 -5.98 -2.32 2.80
C TRP A 123 -4.65 -1.58 2.71
N ALA A 124 -4.41 -0.96 1.56
CA ALA A 124 -3.22 -0.19 1.29
C ALA A 124 -3.49 0.82 0.19
N ALA A 125 -2.63 1.81 0.11
CA ALA A 125 -2.52 2.64 -1.06
C ALA A 125 -1.16 2.47 -1.72
N LEU A 126 -1.15 2.46 -3.04
CA LEU A 126 0.05 2.42 -3.86
C LEU A 126 0.07 3.66 -4.76
N VAL A 127 1.26 4.11 -5.11
CA VAL A 127 1.45 5.06 -6.21
C VAL A 127 2.36 4.42 -7.24
N PHE A 128 1.95 4.47 -8.50
CA PHE A 128 2.73 4.03 -9.66
C PHE A 128 3.09 5.24 -10.52
N ALA A 129 4.32 5.30 -10.99
CA ALA A 129 4.79 6.34 -11.90
C ALA A 129 5.32 5.74 -13.21
N GLY A 130 4.76 6.18 -14.33
CA GLY A 130 5.02 5.66 -15.67
C GLY A 130 6.28 6.26 -16.30
N TYR A 131 7.44 5.94 -15.73
CA TYR A 131 8.73 6.35 -16.29
C TYR A 131 9.10 5.54 -17.54
N SER A 132 9.85 6.19 -18.44
CA SER A 132 10.38 5.58 -19.66
C SER A 132 11.54 4.61 -19.41
N ASN A 133 12.28 4.78 -18.31
CA ASN A 133 13.35 3.87 -17.91
C ASN A 133 12.83 2.69 -17.07
N ALA A 134 13.54 1.58 -17.12
CA ALA A 134 13.22 0.40 -16.32
C ALA A 134 13.31 0.69 -14.81
N GLY A 135 12.43 0.07 -14.04
CA GLY A 135 12.39 0.19 -12.59
C GLY A 135 11.04 -0.22 -12.01
N GLU A 136 11.00 -0.43 -10.70
CA GLU A 136 9.75 -0.73 -9.99
C GLU A 136 8.76 0.42 -10.10
N HIS A 137 9.26 1.65 -9.93
CA HIS A 137 8.49 2.91 -9.97
C HIS A 137 7.12 2.80 -9.28
N ARG A 138 7.14 2.16 -8.10
CA ARG A 138 6.01 1.94 -7.22
C ARG A 138 6.42 2.22 -5.78
N GLU A 139 5.56 2.91 -5.04
CA GLU A 139 5.72 3.17 -3.61
C GLU A 139 4.42 2.83 -2.87
N ARG A 140 4.53 2.36 -1.62
CA ARG A 140 3.37 2.14 -0.75
C ARG A 140 3.17 3.36 0.14
N LEU A 141 1.95 3.89 0.15
CA LEU A 141 1.58 5.01 0.99
C LEU A 141 0.83 4.49 2.23
N LEU A 142 1.19 5.00 3.40
CA LEU A 142 0.57 4.64 4.66
C LEU A 142 -0.78 5.36 4.79
N LEU A 143 -1.83 4.60 5.08
CA LEU A 143 -3.18 5.15 5.21
C LEU A 143 -3.34 6.07 6.43
N ASN A 144 -2.51 5.91 7.47
CA ASN A 144 -2.57 6.70 8.69
C ASN A 144 -1.70 7.98 8.67
N ALA A 145 -0.92 8.19 7.60
CA ALA A 145 -0.16 9.43 7.41
C ALA A 145 -1.09 10.65 7.30
N SER A 146 -0.56 11.85 7.57
CA SER A 146 -1.33 13.09 7.44
C SER A 146 -1.40 13.61 6.00
N GLY A 147 -0.55 13.12 5.11
CA GLY A 147 -0.48 13.49 3.71
C GLY A 147 0.82 13.05 3.07
N TYR A 148 1.00 13.37 1.79
CA TYR A 148 2.21 13.05 1.04
C TYR A 148 2.57 14.14 0.02
N VAL A 149 3.86 14.27 -0.26
CA VAL A 149 4.42 14.90 -1.44
C VAL A 149 5.08 13.80 -2.27
N VAL A 150 4.54 13.56 -3.46
CA VAL A 150 5.10 12.67 -4.48
C VAL A 150 5.92 13.53 -5.43
N GLN A 151 7.24 13.47 -5.28
CA GLN A 151 8.19 14.21 -6.11
C GLN A 151 8.67 13.32 -7.25
N LEU A 152 8.27 13.66 -8.47
CA LEU A 152 8.71 13.06 -9.73
C LEU A 152 9.98 13.78 -10.19
N ASN A 153 11.06 13.03 -10.45
CA ASN A 153 12.34 13.57 -10.89
C ASN A 153 12.66 13.04 -12.30
N ALA A 154 13.90 13.20 -12.75
CA ALA A 154 14.27 12.87 -14.11
C ALA A 154 14.20 11.36 -14.46
N GLN A 155 14.50 10.44 -13.52
CA GLN A 155 14.52 8.99 -13.77
C GLN A 155 13.78 8.14 -12.71
N GLY A 156 13.09 8.78 -11.78
CA GLY A 156 12.41 8.10 -10.69
C GLY A 156 11.75 9.10 -9.75
N PHE A 157 11.02 8.60 -8.75
CA PHE A 157 10.25 9.44 -7.84
C PHE A 157 10.46 9.05 -6.38
N SER A 158 9.97 9.89 -5.48
CA SER A 158 9.87 9.57 -4.05
C SER A 158 8.54 10.08 -3.49
N ALA A 159 8.01 9.38 -2.50
CA ALA A 159 6.85 9.82 -1.74
C ALA A 159 7.25 10.08 -0.29
N LYS A 160 7.04 11.30 0.20
CA LYS A 160 7.41 11.69 1.57
C LYS A 160 6.24 12.37 2.25
N GLU A 161 6.08 12.14 3.54
CA GLU A 161 5.13 12.92 4.34
C GLU A 161 5.57 14.39 4.35
N PRO A 162 4.64 15.36 4.25
CA PRO A 162 4.96 16.77 4.37
C PRO A 162 5.62 17.03 5.73
N LYS A 163 6.71 17.79 5.73
CA LYS A 163 7.32 18.24 6.98
C LYS A 163 6.28 19.04 7.76
N ALA A 164 5.97 18.62 8.99
CA ALA A 164 5.10 19.37 9.89
C ALA A 164 5.68 20.78 10.07
N GLY A 165 4.98 21.80 9.53
CA GLY A 165 5.39 23.21 9.62
C GLY A 165 5.60 23.96 8.30
N ALA A 166 5.42 23.36 7.12
CA ALA A 166 5.51 24.08 5.84
C ALA A 166 4.16 24.70 5.38
N ALA A 167 3.33 25.14 6.34
CA ALA A 167 2.24 26.06 6.06
C ALA A 167 2.80 27.48 6.21
N GLN A 168 3.12 28.10 5.07
CA GLN A 168 3.24 29.56 4.93
C GLN A 168 2.16 30.00 3.95
#